data_AF-A0A945MY77-F1
#
_entry.id   AF-A0A945MY77-F1
#
_cell.length_a   1.000
_cell.length_b   1.000
_cell.length_c   1.000
_cell.angle_alpha   90.00
_cell.angle_beta   90.00
_cell.angle_gamma   90.00
#
_symmetry.space_group_name_H-M   'P 1'
#
loop_
_entity.id
_entity.type
_entity.pdbx_description
1 polymer ?
#
loop_
_entity_poly.entity_id
_entity_poly.type
_entity_poly.pdbx_seq_one_letter_code
_entity_poly.pdbx_strand_id
1 'polypeptide(L)'
;MSDHIGQPIIRNEDLRLLTGQGEFSDDRNLPGQAYAAMVRTPHAHARLLGIDSAAAKSRSGVLLVLTGEDWQETGLPPLQNAPIPAAKTDPKVFAPGGGPPHMRDQFPLPAEKVRFAGEPVAMVVAESADLARDAAEQIIVSYEPLAPVTDPAEAAEAGAPRV
;
A
#
# COMPACT_ATOMS: atom_id res chain seq x y z
N MET A 1 -27.49 35.24 11.50
CA MET A 1 -26.60 34.13 11.91
C MET A 1 -27.50 32.95 12.21
N SER A 2 -27.21 31.75 11.73
CA SER A 2 -28.06 30.60 12.00
C SER A 2 -28.01 30.27 13.51
N ASP A 3 -29.16 29.93 14.10
CA ASP A 3 -29.33 29.63 15.53
C ASP A 3 -28.60 28.34 16.00
N HIS A 4 -27.71 27.78 15.17
CA HIS A 4 -27.11 26.46 15.35
C HIS A 4 -25.60 26.51 15.61
N ILE A 5 -24.96 27.68 15.47
CA ILE A 5 -23.53 27.82 15.75
C ILE A 5 -23.31 27.81 17.28
N GLY A 6 -22.49 26.88 17.75
CA GLY A 6 -22.13 26.76 19.18
C GLY A 6 -23.10 25.92 20.03
N GLN A 7 -24.13 25.32 19.43
CA GLN A 7 -25.10 24.48 20.14
C GLN A 7 -24.67 23.01 20.17
N PRO A 8 -24.89 22.29 21.28
CA PRO A 8 -24.61 20.85 21.39
C PRO A 8 -25.73 20.03 20.73
N ILE A 9 -25.82 20.10 19.41
CA ILE A 9 -26.82 19.35 18.63
C ILE A 9 -26.47 17.85 18.56
N ILE A 10 -27.49 17.00 18.56
CA ILE A 10 -27.33 15.55 18.35
C ILE A 10 -26.86 15.31 16.91
N ARG A 11 -25.93 14.38 16.70
CA ARG A 11 -25.38 14.11 15.35
C ARG A 11 -26.37 13.29 14.53
N ASN A 12 -26.48 13.60 13.24
CA ASN A 12 -27.40 12.91 12.33
C ASN A 12 -27.00 11.46 12.08
N GLU A 13 -25.71 11.17 12.15
CA GLU A 13 -25.13 9.86 11.85
C GLU A 13 -25.25 8.88 13.03
N ASP A 14 -25.51 9.36 14.25
CA ASP A 14 -25.46 8.55 15.48
C ASP A 14 -26.39 7.35 15.39
N LEU A 15 -27.65 7.54 14.99
CA LEU A 15 -28.62 6.46 14.98
C LEU A 15 -28.15 5.28 14.12
N ARG A 16 -27.71 5.53 12.87
CA ARG A 16 -27.27 4.45 11.97
C ARG A 16 -25.99 3.79 12.47
N LEU A 17 -25.04 4.57 13.01
CA LEU A 17 -23.76 4.03 13.47
C LEU A 17 -23.90 3.21 14.76
N LEU A 18 -24.72 3.70 15.72
CA LEU A 18 -24.94 3.03 17.00
C LEU A 18 -25.80 1.76 16.89
N THR A 19 -26.57 1.62 15.81
CA THR A 19 -27.46 0.47 15.59
C THR A 19 -26.89 -0.55 14.59
N GLY A 20 -25.63 -0.40 14.19
CA GLY A 20 -25.00 -1.28 13.20
C GLY A 20 -25.61 -1.17 11.79
N GLN A 21 -26.28 -0.06 11.49
CA GLN A 21 -26.83 0.29 10.17
C GLN A 21 -25.90 1.27 9.42
N GLY A 22 -24.66 1.41 9.88
CA GLY A 22 -23.60 2.03 9.09
C GLY A 22 -23.29 1.14 7.89
N GLU A 23 -22.95 1.75 6.76
CA GLU A 23 -22.38 1.03 5.62
C GLU A 23 -20.95 1.51 5.42
N PHE A 24 -20.02 0.57 5.50
CA PHE A 24 -18.60 0.72 5.24
C PHE A 24 -18.21 -0.07 3.98
N SER A 25 -16.97 0.08 3.54
CA SER A 25 -16.49 -0.55 2.30
C SER A 25 -16.62 -2.08 2.31
N ASP A 26 -16.45 -2.71 3.46
CA ASP A 26 -16.45 -4.18 3.60
C ASP A 26 -17.85 -4.77 3.86
N ASP A 27 -18.88 -3.93 4.07
CA ASP A 27 -20.25 -4.40 4.28
C ASP A 27 -20.95 -4.75 2.96
N ARG A 28 -20.39 -4.29 1.83
CA ARG A 28 -20.96 -4.49 0.50
C ARG A 28 -20.31 -5.68 -0.21
N ASN A 29 -21.16 -6.55 -0.75
CA ASN A 29 -20.76 -7.68 -1.59
C ASN A 29 -21.54 -7.63 -2.89
N LEU A 30 -20.84 -7.45 -4.02
CA LEU A 30 -21.45 -7.43 -5.35
C LEU A 30 -21.42 -8.84 -5.98
N PRO A 31 -22.37 -9.17 -6.88
CA PRO A 31 -22.30 -10.40 -7.65
C PRO A 31 -20.98 -10.50 -8.42
N GLY A 32 -20.23 -11.59 -8.24
CA GLY A 32 -18.94 -11.81 -8.88
C GLY A 32 -17.78 -10.97 -8.30
N GLN A 33 -17.94 -10.39 -7.11
CA GLN A 33 -16.86 -9.69 -6.42
C GLN A 33 -15.68 -10.62 -6.14
N ALA A 34 -14.47 -10.16 -6.46
CA ALA A 34 -13.22 -10.81 -6.13
C ALA A 34 -12.54 -10.13 -4.94
N TYR A 35 -11.63 -10.84 -4.29
CA TYR A 35 -10.95 -10.38 -3.07
C TYR A 35 -9.44 -10.46 -3.27
N ALA A 36 -8.74 -9.43 -2.79
CA ALA A 36 -7.29 -9.34 -2.88
C ALA A 36 -6.62 -9.57 -1.52
N ALA A 37 -5.52 -10.33 -1.52
CA ALA A 37 -4.61 -10.48 -0.39
C ALA A 37 -3.19 -10.09 -0.81
N MET A 38 -2.53 -9.29 0.02
CA MET A 38 -1.17 -8.79 -0.24
C MET A 38 -0.16 -9.69 0.46
N VAL A 39 0.83 -10.19 -0.28
CA VAL A 39 2.05 -10.75 0.29
C VAL A 39 2.96 -9.59 0.66
N ARG A 40 3.38 -9.53 1.92
CA ARG A 40 4.16 -8.42 2.46
C ARG A 40 5.53 -8.89 2.91
N THR A 41 6.55 -8.09 2.64
CA THR A 41 7.91 -8.39 3.08
C THR A 41 8.05 -8.31 4.61
N PRO A 42 8.78 -9.24 5.24
CA PRO A 42 9.19 -9.10 6.64
C PRO A 42 10.43 -8.21 6.81
N HIS A 43 11.12 -7.84 5.73
CA HIS A 43 12.38 -7.12 5.77
C HIS A 43 12.21 -5.61 5.73
N ALA A 44 12.97 -4.90 6.57
CA ALA A 44 13.05 -3.44 6.55
C ALA A 44 13.77 -2.89 5.31
N HIS A 45 14.74 -3.63 4.75
CA HIS A 45 15.42 -3.31 3.49
C HIS A 45 16.00 -4.61 2.92
N ALA A 46 15.67 -4.95 1.67
CA ALA A 46 16.20 -6.14 1.01
C ALA A 46 16.07 -6.05 -0.52
N ARG A 47 16.98 -6.68 -1.27
CA ARG A 47 16.73 -6.94 -2.69
C ARG A 47 15.73 -8.09 -2.85
N LEU A 48 14.86 -7.98 -3.84
CA LEU A 48 13.99 -9.06 -4.27
C LEU A 48 14.77 -9.91 -5.27
N LEU A 49 15.04 -11.17 -4.91
CA LEU A 49 15.74 -12.11 -5.77
C LEU A 49 14.78 -12.87 -6.70
N GLY A 50 13.53 -13.04 -6.27
CA GLY A 50 12.49 -13.69 -7.04
C GLY A 50 11.25 -14.01 -6.21
N ILE A 51 10.12 -14.22 -6.91
CA ILE A 51 8.83 -14.59 -6.32
C ILE A 51 8.33 -15.85 -7.04
N ASP A 52 8.25 -16.97 -6.33
CA ASP A 52 7.57 -18.18 -6.82
C ASP A 52 6.09 -18.14 -6.41
N SER A 53 5.23 -18.08 -7.42
CA SER A 53 3.78 -18.03 -7.28
C SER A 53 3.07 -19.25 -7.88
N ALA A 54 3.80 -20.29 -8.30
CA ALA A 54 3.24 -21.41 -9.04
C ALA A 54 2.17 -22.17 -8.24
N ALA A 55 2.43 -22.43 -6.96
CA ALA A 55 1.48 -23.10 -6.07
C ALA A 55 0.18 -22.30 -5.92
N ALA A 56 0.29 -20.99 -5.63
CA ALA A 56 -0.86 -20.09 -5.50
C ALA A 56 -1.69 -20.04 -6.79
N LYS A 57 -1.05 -19.87 -7.94
CA LYS A 57 -1.70 -19.82 -9.27
C LYS A 57 -2.43 -21.12 -9.63
N SER A 58 -2.01 -22.26 -9.07
CA SER A 58 -2.61 -23.56 -9.35
C SER A 58 -3.92 -23.84 -8.59
N ARG A 59 -4.27 -23.03 -7.58
CA ARG A 59 -5.49 -23.22 -6.78
C ARG A 59 -6.73 -22.81 -7.57
N SER A 60 -7.72 -23.70 -7.59
CA SER A 60 -9.04 -23.37 -8.15
C SER A 60 -9.65 -22.18 -7.41
N GLY A 61 -10.18 -21.21 -8.15
CA GLY A 61 -10.76 -19.97 -7.63
C GLY A 61 -9.75 -18.83 -7.40
N VAL A 62 -8.45 -19.05 -7.61
CA VAL A 62 -7.47 -17.97 -7.74
C VAL A 62 -7.54 -17.43 -9.17
N LEU A 63 -7.79 -16.12 -9.30
CA LEU A 63 -8.04 -15.45 -10.58
C LEU A 63 -6.77 -14.84 -11.15
N LEU A 64 -5.91 -14.28 -10.30
CA LEU A 64 -4.63 -13.71 -10.69
C LEU A 64 -3.66 -13.66 -9.50
N VAL A 65 -2.37 -13.64 -9.83
CA VAL A 65 -1.29 -13.26 -8.91
C VAL A 65 -0.42 -12.25 -9.62
N LEU A 66 -0.35 -11.04 -9.08
CA LEU A 66 0.44 -9.92 -9.61
C LEU A 66 1.67 -9.67 -8.75
N THR A 67 2.72 -9.19 -9.39
CA THR A 67 4.03 -8.89 -8.84
C THR A 67 4.53 -7.55 -9.40
N GLY A 68 5.74 -7.13 -8.99
CA GLY A 68 6.37 -5.94 -9.57
C GLY A 68 6.66 -6.06 -11.07
N GLU A 69 6.86 -7.28 -11.59
CA GLU A 69 7.07 -7.52 -13.03
C GLU A 69 5.82 -7.15 -13.83
N ASP A 70 4.64 -7.58 -13.37
CA ASP A 70 3.37 -7.26 -14.02
C ASP A 70 3.14 -5.74 -14.10
N TRP A 71 3.55 -4.99 -13.06
CA TRP A 71 3.48 -3.52 -13.10
C TRP A 71 4.42 -2.94 -14.16
N GLN A 72 5.66 -3.42 -14.24
CA GLN A 72 6.63 -2.96 -15.24
C GLN A 72 6.14 -3.22 -16.66
N GLU A 73 5.52 -4.38 -16.90
CA GLU A 73 4.95 -4.74 -18.19
C GLU A 73 3.81 -3.81 -18.65
N THR A 74 3.08 -3.20 -17.72
CA THR A 74 2.04 -2.22 -18.08
C THR A 74 2.61 -0.95 -18.73
N GLY A 75 3.89 -0.63 -18.48
CA GLY A 75 4.51 0.64 -18.87
C GLY A 75 3.93 1.87 -18.17
N LEU A 76 3.12 1.68 -17.11
CA LEU A 76 2.57 2.78 -16.33
C LEU A 76 3.65 3.46 -15.49
N PRO A 77 3.55 4.77 -15.26
CA PRO A 77 4.48 5.46 -14.39
C PRO A 77 4.35 4.95 -12.95
N PRO A 78 5.34 5.20 -12.08
CA PRO A 78 5.18 5.03 -10.64
C PRO A 78 3.90 5.72 -10.12
N LEU A 79 3.43 5.31 -8.95
CA LEU A 79 2.31 5.95 -8.26
C LEU A 79 2.56 7.45 -8.17
N GLN A 80 1.61 8.21 -8.72
CA GLN A 80 1.60 9.65 -8.68
C GLN A 80 1.12 10.11 -7.31
N ASN A 81 1.96 9.92 -6.30
CA ASN A 81 1.74 10.52 -5.00
C ASN A 81 2.17 11.98 -5.11
N ALA A 82 1.21 12.90 -4.96
CA ALA A 82 1.49 14.31 -4.74
C ALA A 82 1.51 14.55 -3.23
N PRO A 83 2.68 14.40 -2.54
CA PRO A 83 2.80 14.72 -1.13
C PRO A 83 2.66 16.23 -0.88
N ILE A 84 2.70 17.03 -1.95
CA ILE A 84 2.40 18.45 -1.92
C ILE A 84 0.89 18.58 -2.06
N PRO A 85 0.20 19.12 -1.05
CA PRO A 85 -1.23 19.26 -1.15
C PRO A 85 -1.59 20.17 -2.36
N ALA A 86 -2.56 19.74 -3.17
CA ALA A 86 -2.85 20.34 -4.46
C ALA A 86 -3.83 21.54 -4.38
N ALA A 87 -4.41 21.82 -3.21
CA ALA A 87 -5.38 22.90 -3.07
C ALA A 87 -4.67 24.25 -2.86
N LYS A 88 -5.32 25.33 -3.33
CA LYS A 88 -4.78 26.70 -3.22
C LYS A 88 -4.45 27.13 -1.79
N THR A 89 -5.13 26.55 -0.80
CA THR A 89 -5.04 26.89 0.62
C THR A 89 -3.95 26.12 1.34
N ASP A 90 -3.36 25.13 0.69
CA ASP A 90 -2.49 24.23 1.39
C ASP A 90 -1.08 24.82 1.54
N PRO A 91 -0.39 24.49 2.65
CA PRO A 91 0.98 24.93 2.87
C PRO A 91 1.89 24.34 1.79
N LYS A 92 2.66 25.20 1.12
CA LYS A 92 3.69 24.79 0.17
C LYS A 92 4.86 24.18 0.94
N VAL A 93 5.20 22.93 0.61
CA VAL A 93 6.32 22.21 1.22
C VAL A 93 7.57 22.39 0.34
N PHE A 94 8.68 22.77 0.94
CA PHE A 94 9.98 22.93 0.28
C PHE A 94 11.04 22.11 0.99
N ALA A 95 12.05 21.65 0.25
CA ALA A 95 13.26 21.08 0.84
C ALA A 95 14.07 22.16 1.58
N PRO A 96 14.99 21.79 2.49
CA PRO A 96 15.95 22.72 3.06
C PRO A 96 16.63 23.56 1.97
N GLY A 97 16.67 24.89 2.14
CA GLY A 97 17.17 25.82 1.12
C GLY A 97 16.13 26.29 0.08
N GLY A 98 14.86 25.92 0.22
CA GLY A 98 13.77 26.41 -0.64
C GLY A 98 13.62 25.68 -1.98
N GLY A 99 14.36 24.59 -2.17
CA GLY A 99 14.27 23.74 -3.36
C GLY A 99 13.00 22.87 -3.39
N PRO A 100 12.74 22.19 -4.51
CA PRO A 100 11.65 21.23 -4.58
C PRO A 100 11.87 20.09 -3.58
N PRO A 101 10.80 19.55 -2.96
CA PRO A 101 10.92 18.40 -2.08
C PRO A 101 11.44 17.19 -2.87
N HIS A 102 12.23 16.34 -2.21
CA HIS A 102 12.64 15.09 -2.83
C HIS A 102 11.42 14.18 -2.96
N MET A 103 10.96 13.98 -4.19
CA MET A 103 9.99 12.93 -4.52
C MET A 103 10.74 11.71 -5.04
N ARG A 104 10.36 10.53 -4.54
CA ARG A 104 10.85 9.26 -5.05
C ARG A 104 9.72 8.52 -5.73
N ASP A 105 10.10 7.77 -6.74
CA ASP A 105 9.20 6.85 -7.41
C ASP A 105 8.71 5.81 -6.41
N GLN A 106 7.39 5.69 -6.30
CA GLN A 106 6.75 4.69 -5.47
C GLN A 106 5.97 3.74 -6.37
N PHE A 107 6.27 2.45 -6.29
CA PHE A 107 5.59 1.43 -7.07
C PHE A 107 4.56 0.70 -6.18
N PRO A 108 3.40 0.27 -6.71
CA PRO A 108 2.43 -0.50 -5.93
C PRO A 108 2.98 -1.83 -5.45
N LEU A 109 3.78 -2.47 -6.31
CA LEU A 109 4.54 -3.69 -6.04
C LEU A 109 5.96 -3.44 -6.59
N PRO A 110 7.00 -3.31 -5.74
CA PRO A 110 8.35 -3.07 -6.21
C PRO A 110 8.92 -4.35 -6.85
N ALA A 111 9.63 -4.22 -7.96
CA ALA A 111 10.26 -5.35 -8.64
C ALA A 111 11.68 -5.65 -8.12
N GLU A 112 12.44 -4.61 -7.75
CA GLU A 112 13.88 -4.75 -7.50
C GLU A 112 14.23 -4.96 -6.02
N LYS A 113 13.58 -4.18 -5.14
CA LYS A 113 13.90 -4.17 -3.71
C LYS A 113 12.77 -3.59 -2.89
N VAL A 114 12.73 -4.01 -1.64
CA VAL A 114 11.83 -3.49 -0.60
C VAL A 114 12.58 -2.55 0.33
N ARG A 115 11.87 -1.55 0.85
CA ARG A 115 12.40 -0.36 1.54
C ARG A 115 11.85 -0.18 2.95
N PHE A 116 10.83 -0.94 3.32
CA PHE A 116 10.28 -0.96 4.66
C PHE A 116 9.57 -2.28 4.95
N ALA A 117 9.51 -2.65 6.23
CA ALA A 117 8.79 -3.84 6.68
C ALA A 117 7.29 -3.67 6.39
N GLY A 118 6.68 -4.68 5.78
CA GLY A 118 5.27 -4.63 5.38
C GLY A 118 5.02 -4.08 3.98
N GLU A 119 6.03 -3.66 3.22
CA GLU A 119 5.86 -3.30 1.81
C GLU A 119 5.28 -4.49 1.01
N PRO A 120 4.21 -4.30 0.22
CA PRO A 120 3.60 -5.38 -0.55
C PRO A 120 4.50 -5.75 -1.73
N VAL A 121 4.72 -7.05 -1.95
CA VAL A 121 5.62 -7.58 -3.00
C VAL A 121 4.86 -8.41 -4.04
N ALA A 122 3.72 -8.97 -3.66
CA ALA A 122 2.79 -9.63 -4.57
C ALA A 122 1.34 -9.43 -4.11
N MET A 123 0.40 -9.56 -5.03
CA MET A 123 -1.04 -9.50 -4.76
C MET A 123 -1.72 -10.72 -5.36
N VAL A 124 -2.41 -11.50 -4.54
CA VAL A 124 -3.28 -12.59 -4.96
C VAL A 124 -4.70 -12.05 -5.05
N VAL A 125 -5.42 -12.34 -6.14
CA VAL A 125 -6.87 -12.08 -6.23
C VAL A 125 -7.60 -13.40 -6.45
N ALA A 126 -8.65 -13.63 -5.68
CA ALA A 126 -9.43 -14.87 -5.69
C ALA A 126 -10.93 -14.60 -5.52
N GLU A 127 -11.74 -15.64 -5.72
CA GLU A 127 -13.21 -15.59 -5.60
C GLU A 127 -13.70 -15.42 -4.15
N SER A 128 -12.86 -15.64 -3.15
CA SER A 128 -13.17 -15.39 -1.73
C SER A 128 -11.98 -14.83 -0.97
N ALA A 129 -12.25 -14.08 0.11
CA ALA A 129 -11.21 -13.50 0.95
C ALA A 129 -10.30 -14.54 1.61
N ASP A 130 -10.87 -15.65 2.08
CA ASP A 130 -10.11 -16.72 2.72
C ASP A 130 -9.21 -17.45 1.72
N LEU A 131 -9.73 -17.73 0.51
CA LEU A 131 -8.92 -18.31 -0.55
C LEU A 131 -7.76 -17.40 -0.96
N ALA A 132 -8.00 -16.09 -1.08
CA ALA A 132 -6.95 -15.13 -1.41
C ALA A 132 -5.83 -15.15 -0.36
N ARG A 133 -6.18 -15.16 0.94
CA ARG A 133 -5.22 -15.24 2.05
C ARG A 133 -4.47 -16.57 2.05
N ASP A 134 -5.18 -17.69 1.98
CA ASP A 134 -4.57 -19.02 1.99
C ASP A 134 -3.62 -19.24 0.80
N ALA A 135 -3.96 -18.69 -0.36
CA ALA A 135 -3.13 -18.77 -1.56
C ALA A 135 -1.92 -17.82 -1.46
N ALA A 136 -2.07 -16.65 -0.82
CA ALA A 136 -0.95 -15.74 -0.56
C ALA A 136 0.13 -16.38 0.33
N GLU A 137 -0.25 -17.20 1.32
CA GLU A 137 0.68 -17.95 2.17
C GLU A 137 1.49 -19.02 1.41
N GLN A 138 1.10 -19.37 0.18
CA GLN A 138 1.83 -20.32 -0.66
C GLN A 138 2.87 -19.64 -1.58
N ILE A 139 2.92 -18.31 -1.59
CA ILE A 139 3.90 -17.57 -2.38
C ILE A 139 5.23 -17.56 -1.63
N ILE A 140 6.29 -18.02 -2.30
CA ILE A 140 7.64 -18.06 -1.74
C ILE A 140 8.42 -16.88 -2.32
N VAL A 141 8.89 -15.99 -1.44
CA VAL A 141 9.68 -14.82 -1.84
C VAL A 141 11.11 -14.97 -1.35
N SER A 142 12.06 -14.79 -2.27
CA SER A 142 13.49 -14.85 -1.98
C SER A 142 14.05 -13.44 -1.83
N TYR A 143 14.78 -13.21 -0.74
CA TYR A 143 15.34 -11.91 -0.40
C TYR A 143 16.85 -11.97 -0.16
N GLU A 144 17.53 -10.89 -0.49
CA GLU A 144 18.88 -10.58 0.00
C GLU A 144 18.77 -9.38 0.95
N PRO A 145 18.85 -9.57 2.28
CA PRO A 145 18.75 -8.48 3.24
C PRO A 145 19.84 -7.42 3.02
N LEU A 146 19.44 -6.16 3.11
CA LEU A 146 20.33 -5.00 3.05
C LEU A 146 20.31 -4.28 4.40
N ALA A 147 21.35 -3.51 4.68
CA ALA A 147 21.38 -2.68 5.88
C ALA A 147 20.23 -1.66 5.85
N PRO A 148 19.30 -1.68 6.83
CA PRO A 148 18.28 -0.67 6.94
C PRO A 148 18.85 0.62 7.52
N VAL A 149 18.16 1.73 7.31
CA VAL A 149 18.44 3.01 7.99
C VAL A 149 17.16 3.46 8.66
N THR A 150 17.19 3.58 9.98
CA THR A 150 16.01 3.92 10.80
C THR A 150 16.15 5.27 11.50
N ASP A 151 17.37 5.82 11.56
CA ASP A 151 17.65 7.13 12.12
C ASP A 151 17.82 8.19 11.01
N PRO A 152 17.06 9.31 11.03
CA PRO A 152 17.19 10.37 10.04
C PRO A 152 18.55 11.07 10.02
N ALA A 153 19.26 11.16 11.15
CA ALA A 153 20.59 11.75 11.22
C ALA A 153 21.62 10.82 10.55
N GLU A 154 21.57 9.51 10.82
CA GLU A 154 22.41 8.52 10.13
C GLU A 154 22.13 8.51 8.61
N ALA A 155 20.87 8.68 8.21
CA ALA A 155 20.49 8.76 6.80
C ALA A 155 21.11 9.95 6.04
N ALA A 156 21.47 11.02 6.76
CA ALA A 156 22.10 12.20 6.18
C ALA A 156 23.64 12.07 6.03
N GLU A 157 24.24 11.03 6.59
CA GLU A 157 25.68 10.81 6.56
C GLU A 157 26.18 10.37 5.17
N ALA A 158 27.42 10.72 4.86
CA ALA A 158 28.07 10.28 3.63
C ALA A 158 28.27 8.75 3.64
N GLY A 159 27.72 8.07 2.64
CA GLY A 159 27.82 6.60 2.52
C GLY A 159 26.72 5.83 3.24
N ALA A 160 25.73 6.52 3.84
CA ALA A 160 24.54 5.88 4.39
C ALA A 160 23.85 4.98 3.32
N PRO A 161 23.29 3.82 3.72
CA PRO A 161 22.59 2.94 2.79
C PRO A 161 21.52 3.67 1.99
N ARG A 162 21.59 3.53 0.67
CA ARG A 162 20.57 4.05 -0.24
C ARG A 162 19.36 3.13 -0.22
N VAL A 163 18.47 3.35 0.74
CA VAL A 163 17.11 2.82 0.74
C VAL A 163 16.36 3.38 -0.47
#